data_AF-A0A7V9NQ05-F1
#
_entry.id   AF-A0A7V9NQ05-F1
#
_cell.length_a   1.000
_cell.length_b   1.000
_cell.length_c   1.000
_cell.angle_alpha   90.00
_cell.angle_beta   90.00
_cell.angle_gamma   90.00
#
_symmetry.space_group_name_H-M   'P 1'
#
loop_
_entity.id
_entity.type
_entity.pdbx_description
1 polymer ?
#
loop_
_entity_poly.entity_id
_entity_poly.type
_entity_poly.pdbx_seq_one_letter_code
_entity_poly.pdbx_strand_id
1 'polypeptide(L)' 'MKALRRAVVAVAVAAVVAAFVRLRGAGGTPPGGGGWREVPADDLR' A
#
# COMPACT_ATOMS: atom_id res chain seq x y z
N MET A 1 -26.47 20.74 -10.20
CA MET A 1 -25.23 21.32 -9.65
C MET A 1 -24.76 20.69 -8.33
N LYS A 2 -25.62 20.48 -7.32
CA LYS A 2 -25.21 19.98 -5.99
C LYS A 2 -24.60 18.57 -6.00
N ALA A 3 -25.20 17.65 -6.77
CA ALA A 3 -24.70 16.28 -6.95
C ALA A 3 -23.37 16.26 -7.71
N LEU A 4 -23.26 17.01 -8.80
CA LEU A 4 -22.01 17.14 -9.58
C LEU A 4 -20.87 17.70 -8.73
N ARG A 5 -21.12 18.75 -7.94
CA ARG A 5 -20.13 19.31 -7.03
C ARG A 5 -19.66 18.29 -5.99
N ARG A 6 -20.57 17.49 -5.44
CA ARG A 6 -20.23 16.40 -4.50
C ARG A 6 -19.40 15.31 -5.16
N ALA A 7 -19.72 14.93 -6.40
CA ALA A 7 -18.96 13.95 -7.16
C ALA A 7 -17.52 14.43 -7.43
N VAL A 8 -17.37 15.69 -7.86
CA VAL A 8 -16.03 16.29 -8.08
C VAL A 8 -15.21 16.31 -6.79
N VAL A 9 -15.82 16.71 -5.67
CA VAL A 9 -15.14 16.69 -4.36
C VAL A 9 -14.75 15.28 -3.95
N ALA A 10 -15.63 14.29 -4.13
CA ALA A 10 -15.35 12.90 -3.78
C ALA A 10 -14.17 12.34 -4.60
N VAL A 11 -14.13 12.60 -5.91
CA VAL A 11 -13.03 12.18 -6.78
C VAL A 11 -11.72 12.87 -6.37
N ALA A 12 -11.76 14.16 -6.07
CA ALA A 12 -10.57 14.89 -5.63
C ALA A 12 -10.01 14.32 -4.32
N VAL A 13 -10.86 14.05 -3.33
CA VAL A 13 -10.45 13.43 -2.06
C VAL A 13 -9.87 12.04 -2.29
N ALA A 14 -10.52 11.20 -3.10
CA ALA A 14 -10.02 9.88 -3.43
C ALA A 14 -8.63 9.92 -4.09
N ALA A 15 -8.41 10.86 -5.01
CA ALA A 15 -7.11 11.06 -5.66
C ALA A 15 -6.02 11.46 -4.66
N VAL A 16 -6.32 12.36 -3.71
CA VAL A 16 -5.37 12.76 -2.66
C VAL A 16 -4.99 11.58 -1.76
N VAL A 17 -5.99 10.78 -1.33
CA VAL A 17 -5.74 9.59 -0.52
C VAL A 17 -4.89 8.57 -1.28
N ALA A 18 -5.24 8.30 -2.54
CA ALA A 18 -4.49 7.38 -3.40
C ALA A 18 -3.04 7.85 -3.59
N ALA A 19 -2.82 9.15 -3.82
CA ALA A 19 -1.48 9.72 -3.90
C ALA A 19 -0.70 9.54 -2.59
N PHE A 20 -1.33 9.79 -1.44
CA PHE A 20 -0.69 9.59 -0.15
C PHE A 20 -0.31 8.12 0.09
N VAL A 21 -1.22 7.19 -0.18
CA VAL A 21 -0.94 5.75 -0.10
C VAL A 21 0.18 5.35 -1.07
N ARG A 22 0.17 5.89 -2.29
CA ARG A 22 1.22 5.57 -3.28
C ARG A 22 2.58 6.10 -2.88
N LEU A 23 2.66 7.31 -2.30
CA LEU A 23 3.91 7.93 -1.85
C LEU A 23 4.45 7.28 -0.57
N ARG A 24 3.57 6.91 0.36
CA ARG A 24 3.95 6.28 1.65
C ARG A 24 4.12 4.77 1.56
N GLY A 25 3.37 4.10 0.71
CA GLY A 25 3.45 2.66 0.43
C GLY A 25 4.54 2.27 -0.56
N ALA A 26 5.23 3.25 -1.16
CA ALA A 26 6.39 3.02 -2.03
C ALA A 26 7.69 2.70 -1.27
N GLY A 27 7.69 2.71 0.07
CA GLY A 27 8.88 2.48 0.90
C GLY A 27 9.57 1.12 0.68
N GLY A 28 8.92 0.23 -0.06
CA GLY A 28 9.54 -0.93 -0.67
C GLY A 28 8.43 -1.79 -1.26
N THR A 29 8.56 -2.22 -2.52
CA THR A 29 7.92 -3.48 -2.90
C THR A 29 8.39 -4.51 -1.87
N PRO A 30 7.51 -5.11 -1.05
CA PRO A 30 7.94 -6.21 -0.19
C PRO A 30 8.62 -7.21 -1.12
N PRO A 31 9.84 -7.67 -0.78
CA PRO A 31 10.59 -8.53 -1.68
C PRO A 31 9.69 -9.67 -2.14
N GLY A 32 9.51 -9.79 -3.46
CA GLY A 32 8.52 -10.69 -4.08
C GLY A 32 8.78 -12.17 -3.82
N GLY A 33 9.93 -12.48 -3.20
CA GLY A 33 10.25 -13.74 -2.55
C GLY A 33 10.76 -13.45 -1.14
N GLY A 34 10.34 -14.28 -0.18
CA GLY A 34 10.74 -14.09 1.20
C GLY A 34 12.21 -14.42 1.43
N GLY A 35 12.82 -13.68 2.36
CA GLY A 35 14.09 -14.05 3.01
C GLY A 35 13.95 -15.25 3.94
N TRP A 36 12.99 -16.13 3.67
CA TRP A 36 12.83 -17.41 4.33
C TRP A 36 13.94 -18.31 3.84
N ARG A 37 14.94 -18.47 4.69
CA ARG A 37 15.89 -19.56 4.60
C ARG A 37 15.30 -20.74 5.38
N GLU A 38 15.51 -21.94 4.87
CA GLU A 38 15.22 -23.17 5.61
C GLU A 38 16.03 -23.19 6.91
N VAL A 39 15.35 -23.32 8.05
CA VAL A 39 15.99 -23.34 9.38
C VAL A 39 16.49 -24.77 9.61
N PRO A 40 17.81 -25.00 9.77
CA PRO A 40 18.32 -26.33 10.05
C PRO A 40 17.79 -26.80 11.40
N ALA A 41 17.51 -28.10 11.51
CA ALA A 41 16.93 -28.69 12.73
C ALA A 41 17.77 -28.44 14.00
N ASP A 42 19.07 -28.19 13.84
CA ASP A 42 19.96 -27.88 14.95
C ASP A 42 19.69 -26.51 15.59
N ASP A 43 19.11 -25.57 14.84
CA ASP A 43 18.73 -24.24 15.32
C ASP A 43 17.33 -24.21 15.96
N LEU A 44 16.56 -25.31 15.91
CA LEU A 44 15.20 -25.44 16.48
C LEU A 44 15.17 -25.94 17.94
N ARG A 45 16.32 -26.11 18.58
CA ARG A 45 16.44 -26.68 19.93
C ARG A 45 16.12 -25.69 21.04
#